data_AF-A0A5M8FQ47-F1
#
_entry.id   AF-A0A5M8FQ47-F1
#
_cell.length_a   1.000
_cell.length_b   1.000
_cell.length_c   1.000
_cell.angle_alpha   90.00
_cell.angle_beta   90.00
_cell.angle_gamma   90.00
#
_symmetry.space_group_name_H-M   'P 1'
#
loop_
_entity.id
_entity.type
_entity.pdbx_description
1 polymer ?
#
loop_
_entity_poly.entity_id
_entity_poly.type
_entity_poly.pdbx_seq_one_letter_code
_entity_poly.pdbx_strand_id
1 'polypeptide(L)'
;MRDERPNTDAELFSFPDEPEPSEPAPEKDQIGEYILAQIKEGAGRWEMPWHRGLKEAKNGVTGATFQGQNAIILWAEGMKRGYWSEEWATLRQWNRHGGRVRRGAKGVRVYRPVLHTKSDQLGEPSSTPHGFRHYTVFNYQDVNGVDHEHPDLFSDMAPQRLMTLRNEAAERIVAATRANIRYGGDNACYVFSEDCIYMPLRKQFQSSRHASASENFYATLLHELVHWTKPSLRCGRTEFSDNPTESYAFEELVAELGAAVLNTRFHKLPAPRQDHAAYLQGWLEILGSDFSYFYKAMGLAQIASDWLCRRAGLNEFLSEPLPTWHMGDYSITF
;
A
#
# COMPACT_ATOMS: atom_id res chain seq x y z
N MET A 1 33.58 21.96 21.34
CA MET A 1 33.00 22.67 20.18
C MET A 1 32.86 21.66 19.06
N ARG A 2 31.64 21.60 18.51
CA ARG A 2 31.18 20.83 17.33
C ARG A 2 31.01 19.32 17.53
N ASP A 3 29.78 19.00 17.97
CA ASP A 3 29.08 17.74 17.74
C ASP A 3 29.06 17.42 16.24
N GLU A 4 29.56 16.24 15.88
CA GLU A 4 29.24 15.56 14.63
C GLU A 4 27.98 14.71 14.89
N ARG A 5 26.83 15.16 14.37
CA ARG A 5 25.67 14.28 14.21
C ARG A 5 25.74 13.61 12.84
N PRO A 6 25.57 12.29 12.73
CA PRO A 6 25.46 11.63 11.43
C PRO A 6 24.11 11.99 10.80
N ASN A 7 24.16 12.43 9.54
CA ASN A 7 22.99 12.71 8.71
C ASN A 7 22.42 11.39 8.18
N THR A 8 21.67 10.68 9.01
CA THR A 8 20.93 9.47 8.65
C THR A 8 19.55 9.88 8.15
N ASP A 9 19.33 9.82 6.84
CA ASP A 9 18.01 9.74 6.16
C ASP A 9 18.16 9.80 4.61
N ALA A 10 19.32 10.24 4.10
CA ALA A 10 19.53 10.45 2.66
C ALA A 10 19.91 9.18 1.84
N GLU A 11 20.18 8.04 2.48
CA GLU A 11 20.73 6.85 1.78
C GLU A 11 19.69 5.79 1.40
N LEU A 12 18.46 5.87 1.90
CA LEU A 12 17.43 4.84 1.65
C LEU A 12 16.97 4.76 0.17
N PHE A 13 17.15 5.84 -0.60
CA PHE A 13 16.70 5.95 -2.00
C PHE A 13 17.72 6.60 -2.94
N SER A 14 19.02 6.30 -2.77
CA SER A 14 20.05 6.80 -3.68
C SER A 14 20.03 6.04 -5.02
N PHE A 15 19.39 6.62 -6.04
CA PHE A 15 19.43 6.14 -7.42
C PHE A 15 20.65 6.74 -8.14
N PRO A 16 21.70 5.97 -8.46
CA PRO A 16 22.98 6.52 -8.91
C PRO A 16 23.03 6.93 -10.40
N ASP A 17 21.92 6.84 -11.15
CA ASP A 17 21.88 7.07 -12.60
C ASP A 17 21.72 8.55 -12.99
N GLU A 18 22.36 8.94 -14.11
CA GLU A 18 22.14 10.24 -14.72
C GLU A 18 20.68 10.36 -15.18
N PRO A 19 19.95 11.43 -14.77
CA PRO A 19 18.53 11.55 -15.03
C PRO A 19 18.24 11.94 -16.49
N GLU A 20 17.19 11.37 -17.07
CA GLU A 20 16.60 11.87 -18.32
C GLU A 20 15.91 13.23 -18.09
N PRO A 21 15.81 14.10 -19.12
CA PRO A 21 15.22 15.43 -19.00
C PRO A 21 13.76 15.39 -18.49
N SER A 22 13.34 16.46 -17.82
CA SER A 22 12.02 16.58 -17.20
C SER A 22 10.90 16.57 -18.26
N GLU A 23 10.09 15.53 -18.28
CA GLU A 23 8.80 15.47 -18.95
C GLU A 23 7.69 15.94 -17.98
N PRO A 24 6.52 16.42 -18.47
CA PRO A 24 5.36 16.62 -17.62
C PRO A 24 5.02 15.34 -16.84
N ALA A 25 4.32 15.47 -15.71
CA ALA A 25 3.86 14.34 -14.90
C ALA A 25 3.20 13.25 -15.80
N PRO A 26 3.36 11.94 -15.49
CA PRO A 26 2.94 10.82 -16.34
C PRO A 26 1.54 11.03 -16.92
N GLU A 27 1.30 10.53 -18.13
CA GLU A 27 -0.06 10.24 -18.62
C GLU A 27 -0.77 9.39 -17.55
N LYS A 28 -1.54 10.05 -16.68
CA LYS A 28 -2.25 9.48 -15.52
C LYS A 28 -3.28 8.41 -15.93
N ASP A 29 -3.57 8.33 -17.22
CA ASP A 29 -4.75 7.68 -17.76
C ASP A 29 -4.56 6.15 -17.89
N GLN A 30 -3.42 5.64 -18.36
CA GLN A 30 -3.32 4.20 -18.70
C GLN A 30 -3.36 3.25 -17.49
N ILE A 31 -2.71 3.61 -16.37
CA ILE A 31 -2.69 2.78 -15.15
C ILE A 31 -4.01 2.90 -14.40
N GLY A 32 -4.56 4.13 -14.32
CA GLY A 32 -5.88 4.36 -13.74
C GLY A 32 -6.97 3.63 -14.49
N GLU A 33 -6.98 3.71 -15.82
CA GLU A 33 -7.89 2.97 -16.69
C GLU A 33 -7.76 1.46 -16.50
N TYR A 34 -6.53 0.93 -16.40
CA TYR A 34 -6.31 -0.49 -16.17
C TYR A 34 -6.89 -0.96 -14.83
N ILE A 35 -6.61 -0.25 -13.74
CA ILE A 35 -7.14 -0.60 -12.40
C ILE A 35 -8.67 -0.47 -12.40
N LEU A 36 -9.22 0.61 -12.97
CA LEU A 36 -10.66 0.80 -13.11
C LEU A 36 -11.32 -0.32 -13.91
N ALA A 37 -10.68 -0.78 -14.99
CA ALA A 37 -11.18 -1.92 -15.78
C ALA A 37 -11.20 -3.20 -14.95
N GLN A 38 -10.16 -3.46 -14.14
CA GLN A 38 -10.11 -4.61 -13.24
C GLN A 38 -11.17 -4.53 -12.13
N ILE A 39 -11.42 -3.35 -11.56
CA ILE A 39 -12.51 -3.13 -10.59
C ILE A 39 -13.85 -3.46 -11.26
N LYS A 40 -14.11 -2.94 -12.47
CA LYS A 40 -15.36 -3.21 -13.22
C LYS A 40 -15.55 -4.70 -13.54
N GLU A 41 -14.49 -5.39 -13.97
CA GLU A 41 -14.53 -6.82 -14.28
C GLU A 41 -14.79 -7.69 -13.02
N GLY A 42 -14.25 -7.25 -11.89
CA GLY A 42 -14.36 -7.91 -10.60
C GLY A 42 -15.65 -7.63 -9.84
N ALA A 43 -16.29 -6.48 -10.09
CA ALA A 43 -17.43 -5.97 -9.33
C ALA A 43 -18.58 -6.98 -9.22
N GLY A 44 -18.92 -7.66 -10.31
CA GLY A 44 -20.01 -8.65 -10.32
C GLY A 44 -19.75 -9.92 -9.49
N ARG A 45 -18.51 -10.15 -9.06
CA ARG A 45 -18.11 -11.26 -8.16
C ARG A 45 -17.57 -10.77 -6.81
N TRP A 46 -17.62 -9.47 -6.56
CA TRP A 46 -17.01 -8.83 -5.38
C TRP A 46 -15.47 -9.02 -5.32
N GLU A 47 -14.83 -9.34 -6.45
CA GLU A 47 -13.39 -9.65 -6.51
C GLU A 47 -12.60 -8.44 -7.01
N MET A 48 -12.13 -7.59 -6.10
CA MET A 48 -11.30 -6.44 -6.44
C MET A 48 -9.85 -6.82 -6.77
N PRO A 49 -9.12 -6.02 -7.57
CA PRO A 49 -7.75 -6.34 -7.96
C PRO A 49 -6.80 -6.55 -6.76
N TRP A 50 -7.01 -5.82 -5.66
CA TRP A 50 -6.23 -5.97 -4.43
C TRP A 50 -6.51 -7.25 -3.65
N HIS A 51 -7.62 -7.96 -3.90
CA HIS A 51 -7.88 -9.28 -3.28
C HIS A 51 -6.90 -10.36 -3.77
N ARG A 52 -6.18 -10.12 -4.87
CA ARG A 52 -5.07 -10.98 -5.33
C ARG A 52 -3.74 -10.67 -4.62
N GLY A 53 -3.74 -9.72 -3.69
CA GLY A 53 -2.57 -9.21 -2.97
C GLY A 53 -2.14 -7.83 -3.46
N LEU A 54 -1.92 -6.91 -2.51
CA LEU A 54 -1.24 -5.64 -2.74
C LEU A 54 0.25 -5.83 -2.45
N LYS A 55 0.94 -6.53 -3.35
CA LYS A 55 2.39 -6.73 -3.23
C LYS A 55 3.08 -5.38 -3.26
N GLU A 56 3.57 -4.95 -2.11
CA GLU A 56 4.30 -3.70 -1.98
C GLU A 56 5.62 -3.84 -2.72
N ALA A 57 5.74 -3.15 -3.85
CA ALA A 57 6.95 -3.17 -4.65
C ALA A 57 8.14 -2.71 -3.80
N LYS A 58 9.27 -3.41 -3.90
CA LYS A 58 10.52 -3.10 -3.18
C LYS A 58 11.66 -2.90 -4.15
N ASN A 59 12.62 -2.09 -3.75
CA ASN A 59 13.87 -2.01 -4.45
C ASN A 59 14.65 -3.31 -4.26
N GLY A 60 14.91 -4.05 -5.33
CA GLY A 60 15.60 -5.36 -5.26
C GLY A 60 17.05 -5.30 -4.78
N VAL A 61 17.64 -4.11 -4.64
CA VAL A 61 19.00 -3.92 -4.13
C VAL A 61 19.02 -3.39 -2.70
N THR A 62 18.20 -2.38 -2.39
CA THR A 62 18.19 -1.75 -1.06
C THR A 62 17.18 -2.38 -0.10
N GLY A 63 16.22 -3.17 -0.60
CA GLY A 63 15.10 -3.68 0.17
C GLY A 63 14.01 -2.64 0.49
N ALA A 64 14.24 -1.37 0.14
CA ALA A 64 13.31 -0.29 0.46
C ALA A 64 12.00 -0.40 -0.32
N THR A 65 10.87 -0.30 0.37
CA THR A 65 9.54 -0.34 -0.24
C THR A 65 9.25 0.94 -1.02
N PHE A 66 8.83 0.82 -2.29
CA PHE A 66 8.25 1.92 -3.07
C PHE A 66 6.91 2.33 -2.45
N GLN A 67 6.56 3.60 -2.53
CA GLN A 67 5.36 4.13 -1.88
C GLN A 67 4.54 5.01 -2.80
N GLY A 68 3.37 5.45 -2.32
CA GLY A 68 2.51 6.38 -3.03
C GLY A 68 2.26 6.00 -4.48
N GLN A 69 2.51 6.93 -5.40
CA GLN A 69 2.27 6.71 -6.83
C GLN A 69 3.13 5.58 -7.41
N ASN A 70 4.41 5.51 -7.04
CA ASN A 70 5.31 4.49 -7.57
C ASN A 70 4.91 3.08 -7.14
N ALA A 71 4.44 2.92 -5.89
CA ALA A 71 3.91 1.65 -5.42
C ALA A 71 2.75 1.15 -6.29
N ILE A 72 1.79 2.02 -6.59
CA ILE A 72 0.61 1.67 -7.39
C ILE A 72 1.00 1.37 -8.83
N ILE A 73 1.90 2.16 -9.42
CA ILE A 73 2.41 1.94 -10.78
C ILE A 73 3.04 0.55 -10.91
N LEU A 74 3.94 0.21 -9.99
CA LEU A 74 4.66 -1.06 -10.01
C LEU A 74 3.76 -2.25 -9.67
N TRP A 75 2.82 -2.08 -8.75
CA TRP A 75 1.82 -3.09 -8.43
C TRP A 75 0.94 -3.40 -9.65
N ALA A 76 0.38 -2.38 -10.29
CA ALA A 76 -0.47 -2.55 -11.47
C ALA A 76 0.28 -3.20 -12.63
N GLU A 77 1.53 -2.78 -12.87
CA GLU A 77 2.33 -3.35 -13.96
C GLU A 77 2.78 -4.78 -13.66
N GLY A 78 3.10 -5.09 -12.39
CA GLY A 78 3.36 -6.45 -11.94
C GLY A 78 2.16 -7.36 -12.17
N MET A 79 0.95 -6.91 -11.82
CA MET A 79 -0.29 -7.65 -12.09
C MET A 79 -0.50 -7.89 -13.59
N LYS A 80 -0.39 -6.82 -14.40
CA LYS A 80 -0.61 -6.87 -15.85
C LYS A 80 0.33 -7.87 -16.55
N ARG A 81 1.55 -8.00 -16.05
CA ARG A 81 2.58 -8.90 -16.61
C ARG A 81 2.66 -10.26 -15.92
N GLY A 82 1.87 -10.49 -14.87
CA GLY A 82 1.89 -11.74 -14.10
C GLY A 82 3.20 -11.95 -13.32
N TYR A 83 3.81 -10.86 -12.83
CA TYR A 83 5.00 -10.95 -11.99
C TYR A 83 4.64 -11.44 -10.58
N TRP A 84 5.33 -12.48 -10.14
CA TRP A 84 5.32 -13.00 -8.78
C TRP A 84 6.29 -12.24 -7.86
N SER A 85 7.41 -11.72 -8.37
CA SER A 85 8.37 -10.95 -7.55
C SER A 85 7.92 -9.51 -7.37
N GLU A 86 8.05 -9.00 -6.15
CA GLU A 86 7.83 -7.59 -5.80
C GLU A 86 9.10 -6.75 -5.95
N GLU A 87 10.21 -7.34 -6.40
CA GLU A 87 11.50 -6.66 -6.51
C GLU A 87 11.67 -5.96 -7.86
N TRP A 88 11.98 -4.66 -7.79
CA TRP A 88 12.23 -3.80 -8.93
C TRP A 88 13.53 -3.04 -8.70
N ALA A 89 14.36 -2.89 -9.74
CA ALA A 89 15.56 -2.06 -9.65
C ALA A 89 15.90 -1.46 -11.02
N THR A 90 16.72 -0.40 -11.03
CA THR A 90 17.19 0.17 -12.30
C THR A 90 18.12 -0.81 -13.01
N LEU A 91 18.30 -0.63 -14.33
CA LEU A 91 19.25 -1.43 -15.11
C LEU A 91 20.65 -1.45 -14.48
N ARG A 92 21.14 -0.30 -14.00
CA ARG A 92 22.46 -0.21 -13.37
C ARG A 92 22.51 -0.91 -12.01
N GLN A 93 21.45 -0.82 -11.22
CA GLN A 93 21.33 -1.55 -9.97
C GLN A 93 21.45 -3.06 -10.23
N TRP A 94 20.68 -3.59 -11.18
CA TRP A 94 20.79 -5.01 -11.55
C TRP A 94 22.19 -5.39 -12.05
N ASN A 95 22.76 -4.60 -12.97
CA ASN A 95 24.10 -4.85 -13.51
C ASN A 95 25.20 -4.85 -12.43
N ARG A 96 25.10 -3.98 -11.43
CA ARG A 96 26.06 -3.92 -10.31
C ARG A 96 26.03 -5.20 -9.48
N HIS A 97 24.88 -5.85 -9.39
CA HIS A 97 24.67 -7.09 -8.65
C HIS A 97 24.71 -8.34 -9.54
N GLY A 98 25.39 -8.27 -10.69
CA GLY A 98 25.57 -9.41 -11.61
C GLY A 98 24.37 -9.74 -12.50
N GLY A 99 23.23 -9.10 -12.26
CA GLY A 99 22.02 -9.21 -13.07
C GLY A 99 22.14 -8.57 -14.44
N ARG A 100 21.47 -9.12 -15.44
CA ARG A 100 21.38 -8.55 -16.80
C ARG A 100 19.95 -8.58 -17.27
N VAL A 101 19.36 -7.40 -17.45
CA VAL A 101 18.01 -7.26 -18.02
C VAL A 101 17.96 -7.96 -19.39
N ARG A 102 16.94 -8.82 -19.57
CA ARG A 102 16.71 -9.58 -20.80
C ARG A 102 16.53 -8.64 -21.98
N ARG A 103 17.07 -9.03 -23.13
CA ARG A 103 16.91 -8.29 -24.37
C ARG A 103 15.42 -8.19 -24.72
N GLY A 104 14.93 -6.96 -24.92
CA GLY A 104 13.53 -6.70 -25.25
C GLY A 104 12.59 -6.54 -24.04
N ALA A 105 13.09 -6.67 -22.81
CA ALA A 105 12.31 -6.35 -21.62
C ALA A 105 11.92 -4.87 -21.62
N LYS A 106 10.68 -4.57 -21.25
CA LYS A 106 10.15 -3.20 -21.18
C LYS A 106 10.26 -2.70 -19.75
N GLY A 107 11.02 -1.63 -19.52
CA GLY A 107 11.09 -1.02 -18.20
C GLY A 107 9.80 -0.29 -17.82
N VAL A 108 9.68 0.06 -16.55
CA VAL A 108 8.56 0.80 -15.97
C VAL A 108 9.09 2.11 -15.40
N ARG A 109 8.42 3.22 -15.68
CA ARG A 109 8.83 4.53 -15.19
C ARG A 109 8.32 4.74 -13.76
N VAL A 110 9.23 5.10 -12.87
CA VAL A 110 8.94 5.57 -11.50
C VAL A 110 9.44 7.01 -11.37
N TYR A 111 8.81 7.79 -10.51
CA TYR A 111 8.99 9.24 -10.43
C TYR A 111 9.59 9.65 -9.09
N ARG A 112 10.51 10.62 -9.13
CA ARG A 112 11.11 11.23 -7.94
C ARG A 112 10.96 12.75 -8.03
N PRO A 113 10.50 13.42 -6.96
CA PRO A 113 10.43 14.88 -6.94
C PRO A 113 11.84 15.49 -7.03
N VAL A 114 11.96 16.56 -7.82
CA VAL A 114 13.14 17.44 -7.82
C VAL A 114 12.86 18.59 -6.86
N LEU A 115 13.60 18.61 -5.77
CA LEU A 115 13.45 19.63 -4.73
C LEU A 115 14.28 20.86 -5.09
N HIS A 116 13.66 22.04 -4.98
CA HIS A 116 14.39 23.30 -4.95
C HIS A 116 14.40 23.82 -3.52
N THR A 117 15.58 23.86 -2.91
CA THR A 117 15.74 24.51 -1.60
C THR A 117 15.80 26.01 -1.82
N LYS A 118 14.89 26.76 -1.19
CA LYS A 118 15.04 28.21 -1.03
C LYS A 118 15.13 28.51 0.45
N SER A 119 16.17 29.26 0.84
CA SER A 119 16.22 29.90 2.15
C SER A 119 15.19 31.02 2.17
N ASP A 120 14.22 30.94 3.07
CA ASP A 120 13.32 32.06 3.34
C ASP A 120 14.07 33.19 4.09
N GLN A 121 13.43 34.34 4.27
CA GLN A 121 14.03 35.49 4.99
C GLN A 121 14.25 35.23 6.49
N LEU A 122 13.80 34.08 7.01
CA LEU A 122 13.91 33.65 8.41
C LEU A 122 14.94 32.53 8.62
N GLY A 123 15.55 32.02 7.54
CA GLY A 123 16.57 30.98 7.59
C GLY A 123 16.04 29.55 7.70
N GLU A 124 14.73 29.34 7.60
CA GLU A 124 14.13 28.00 7.60
C GLU A 124 14.18 27.43 6.16
N PRO A 125 14.81 26.27 5.95
CA PRO A 125 14.87 25.66 4.64
C PRO A 125 13.51 25.09 4.25
N SER A 126 12.77 25.82 3.40
CA SER A 126 11.59 25.26 2.73
C SER A 126 12.04 24.56 1.43
N SER A 127 11.70 23.27 1.31
CA SER A 127 11.92 22.50 0.09
C SER A 127 10.58 22.33 -0.61
N THR A 128 10.41 22.96 -1.77
CA THR A 128 9.22 22.78 -2.62
C THR A 128 9.61 21.95 -3.86
N PRO A 129 8.75 21.00 -4.29
CA PRO A 129 8.98 20.31 -5.56
C PRO A 129 8.83 21.28 -6.71
N HIS A 130 9.80 21.29 -7.62
CA HIS A 130 9.76 22.13 -8.83
C HIS A 130 9.59 21.31 -10.12
N GLY A 131 9.55 19.99 -10.01
CA GLY A 131 9.36 19.07 -11.12
C GLY A 131 9.58 17.63 -10.69
N PHE A 132 9.51 16.72 -11.67
CA PHE A 132 9.75 15.30 -11.46
C PHE A 132 10.86 14.82 -12.37
N ARG A 133 11.68 13.92 -11.84
CA ARG A 133 12.58 13.06 -12.62
C ARG A 133 11.97 11.68 -12.67
N HIS A 134 12.06 11.00 -13.80
CA HIS A 134 11.73 9.58 -13.87
C HIS A 134 12.98 8.73 -13.89
N TYR A 135 12.83 7.50 -13.40
CA TYR A 135 13.79 6.42 -13.52
C TYR A 135 13.08 5.22 -14.14
N THR A 136 13.80 4.44 -14.93
CA THR A 136 13.27 3.20 -15.50
C THR A 136 13.74 2.02 -14.66
N VAL A 137 12.78 1.30 -14.08
CA VAL A 137 13.02 0.08 -13.29
C VAL A 137 12.54 -1.15 -14.04
N PHE A 138 13.17 -2.28 -13.73
CA PHE A 138 12.86 -3.59 -14.28
C PHE A 138 12.57 -4.53 -13.12
N ASN A 139 11.57 -5.38 -13.27
CA ASN A 139 11.27 -6.41 -12.29
C ASN A 139 12.36 -7.47 -12.33
N TYR A 140 12.64 -8.08 -11.19
CA TYR A 140 13.55 -9.20 -11.03
C TYR A 140 13.33 -10.33 -12.07
N GLN A 141 12.08 -10.62 -12.45
CA GLN A 141 11.77 -11.64 -13.46
C GLN A 141 12.21 -11.31 -14.89
N ASP A 142 12.56 -10.05 -15.15
CA ASP A 142 13.12 -9.61 -16.42
C ASP A 142 14.65 -9.60 -16.43
N VAL A 143 15.31 -10.07 -15.39
CA VAL A 143 16.77 -10.00 -15.21
C VAL A 143 17.34 -11.40 -15.19
N ASN A 144 18.33 -11.71 -16.01
CA ASN A 144 19.09 -12.96 -15.95
C ASN A 144 20.30 -12.82 -15.03
N GLY A 145 20.84 -13.92 -14.49
CA GLY A 145 22.15 -13.91 -13.84
C GLY A 145 22.20 -13.24 -12.46
N VAL A 146 21.04 -12.83 -11.94
CA VAL A 146 20.80 -12.78 -10.50
C VAL A 146 20.50 -14.18 -10.02
N ASP A 147 20.82 -14.49 -8.77
CA ASP A 147 20.40 -15.76 -8.19
C ASP A 147 18.88 -15.80 -8.23
N HIS A 148 18.36 -16.71 -9.05
CA HIS A 148 16.94 -16.94 -9.27
C HIS A 148 16.33 -17.83 -8.20
N GLU A 149 17.09 -18.15 -7.14
CA GLU A 149 16.53 -18.79 -5.95
C GLU A 149 15.29 -18.00 -5.53
N HIS A 150 14.15 -18.49 -5.99
CA HIS A 150 12.87 -18.23 -5.42
C HIS A 150 13.08 -18.66 -3.98
N PRO A 151 13.12 -17.72 -3.01
CA PRO A 151 13.09 -18.18 -1.65
C PRO A 151 11.67 -18.72 -1.56
N ASP A 152 11.55 -20.04 -1.71
CA ASP A 152 10.35 -20.73 -1.31
C ASP A 152 10.40 -20.65 0.21
N LEU A 153 10.15 -19.44 0.74
CA LEU A 153 10.25 -19.02 2.13
C LEU A 153 9.41 -19.92 3.02
N PHE A 154 8.55 -20.72 2.39
CA PHE A 154 7.61 -21.65 2.97
C PHE A 154 7.67 -23.07 2.37
N SER A 155 8.58 -23.40 1.44
CA SER A 155 8.79 -24.77 0.90
C SER A 155 8.90 -25.79 2.03
N ASP A 156 9.64 -25.40 3.08
CA ASP A 156 9.98 -26.28 4.20
C ASP A 156 9.08 -26.06 5.43
N MET A 157 8.15 -25.10 5.39
CA MET A 157 7.25 -24.81 6.49
C MET A 157 5.91 -25.51 6.28
N ALA A 158 5.57 -26.42 7.19
CA ALA A 158 4.27 -27.05 7.20
C ALA A 158 3.15 -25.99 7.14
N PRO A 159 2.11 -26.15 6.29
CA PRO A 159 1.04 -25.16 6.10
C PRO A 159 0.40 -24.66 7.39
N GLN A 160 0.30 -25.53 8.40
CA GLN A 160 -0.22 -25.19 9.72
C GLN A 160 0.66 -24.17 10.45
N ARG A 161 1.99 -24.31 10.41
CA ARG A 161 2.94 -23.39 11.05
C ARG A 161 2.89 -22.01 10.39
N LEU A 162 2.75 -21.99 9.07
CA LEU A 162 2.55 -20.77 8.30
C LEU A 162 1.23 -20.09 8.71
N MET A 163 0.11 -20.82 8.76
CA MET A 163 -1.17 -20.28 9.23
C MET A 163 -1.11 -19.73 10.66
N THR A 164 -0.38 -20.39 11.58
CA THR A 164 -0.18 -19.91 12.95
C THR A 164 0.53 -18.55 12.96
N LEU A 165 1.68 -18.43 12.27
CA LEU A 165 2.46 -17.18 12.21
C LEU A 165 1.67 -16.01 11.58
N ARG A 166 0.87 -16.30 10.55
CA ARG A 166 0.01 -15.29 9.89
C ARG A 166 -1.03 -14.71 10.86
N ASN A 167 -1.62 -15.56 11.71
CA ASN A 167 -2.64 -15.11 12.67
C ASN A 167 -2.03 -14.38 13.86
N GLU A 168 -0.81 -14.71 14.26
CA GLU A 168 -0.09 -14.04 15.35
C GLU A 168 0.12 -12.54 15.09
N ALA A 169 0.44 -12.12 13.86
CA ALA A 169 0.59 -10.70 13.53
C ALA A 169 -0.72 -9.92 13.70
N ALA A 170 -1.83 -10.47 13.21
CA ALA A 170 -3.15 -9.86 13.37
C ALA A 170 -3.58 -9.81 14.86
N GLU A 171 -3.35 -10.88 15.62
CA GLU A 171 -3.61 -10.91 17.07
C GLU A 171 -2.76 -9.90 17.84
N ARG A 172 -1.49 -9.72 17.46
CA ARG A 172 -0.63 -8.68 18.04
C ARG A 172 -1.20 -7.28 17.83
N ILE A 173 -1.70 -6.97 16.63
CA ILE A 173 -2.37 -5.70 16.36
C ILE A 173 -3.61 -5.54 17.24
N VAL A 174 -4.47 -6.55 17.29
CA VAL A 174 -5.70 -6.52 18.10
C VAL A 174 -5.36 -6.26 19.57
N ALA A 175 -4.38 -6.97 20.12
CA ALA A 175 -3.94 -6.78 21.50
C ALA A 175 -3.32 -5.40 21.76
N ALA A 176 -2.49 -4.91 20.84
CA ALA A 176 -1.76 -3.64 21.00
C ALA A 176 -2.63 -2.40 20.81
N THR A 177 -3.65 -2.48 19.95
CA THR A 177 -4.60 -1.37 19.75
C THR A 177 -5.38 -1.07 21.02
N ARG A 178 -5.75 -2.12 21.78
CA ARG A 178 -6.71 -2.05 22.89
C ARG A 178 -8.04 -1.44 22.46
N ALA A 179 -8.40 -1.61 21.19
CA ALA A 179 -9.70 -1.20 20.68
C ALA A 179 -10.81 -1.91 21.47
N ASN A 180 -11.89 -1.19 21.77
CA ASN A 180 -13.06 -1.79 22.38
C ASN A 180 -13.79 -2.63 21.33
N ILE A 181 -13.60 -3.95 21.38
CA ILE A 181 -14.19 -4.90 20.43
C ILE A 181 -15.27 -5.72 21.15
N ARG A 182 -16.51 -5.62 20.67
CA ARG A 182 -17.67 -6.36 21.17
C ARG A 182 -18.05 -7.46 20.17
N TYR A 183 -18.16 -8.67 20.68
CA TYR A 183 -18.51 -9.83 19.87
C TYR A 183 -20.00 -10.18 19.99
N GLY A 184 -20.69 -10.32 18.87
CA GLY A 184 -22.11 -10.65 18.77
C GLY A 184 -22.76 -10.07 17.52
N GLY A 185 -24.02 -10.43 17.27
CA GLY A 185 -24.75 -10.01 16.07
C GLY A 185 -24.27 -10.68 14.77
N ASP A 186 -24.72 -10.15 13.64
CA ASP A 186 -24.47 -10.73 12.31
C ASP A 186 -23.58 -9.86 11.40
N ASN A 187 -23.33 -8.59 11.79
CA ASN A 187 -22.57 -7.64 10.98
C ASN A 187 -21.34 -7.13 11.74
N ALA A 188 -20.24 -6.93 11.01
CA ALA A 188 -19.06 -6.25 11.51
C ALA A 188 -19.14 -4.77 11.15
N CYS A 189 -18.84 -3.89 12.11
CA CYS A 189 -18.73 -2.45 11.87
C CYS A 189 -17.97 -1.73 12.97
N TYR A 190 -17.25 -0.67 12.60
CA TYR A 190 -16.79 0.35 13.53
C TYR A 190 -17.85 1.44 13.73
N VAL A 191 -18.24 1.68 14.98
CA VAL A 191 -19.20 2.72 15.37
C VAL A 191 -18.46 3.91 15.98
N PHE A 192 -18.31 4.97 15.19
CA PHE A 192 -17.54 6.16 15.55
C PHE A 192 -18.01 6.82 16.86
N SER A 193 -19.32 6.96 17.07
CA SER A 193 -19.89 7.62 18.26
C SER A 193 -19.60 6.88 19.57
N GLU A 194 -19.32 5.59 19.50
CA GLU A 194 -19.05 4.73 20.66
C GLU A 194 -17.55 4.38 20.80
N ASP A 195 -16.73 4.78 19.83
CA ASP A 195 -15.35 4.30 19.65
C ASP A 195 -15.24 2.77 19.82
N CYS A 196 -16.17 2.03 19.20
CA CYS A 196 -16.38 0.60 19.43
C CYS A 196 -16.45 -0.16 18.10
N ILE A 197 -15.77 -1.31 18.04
CA ILE A 197 -15.86 -2.24 16.93
C ILE A 197 -16.83 -3.36 17.33
N TYR A 198 -17.84 -3.59 16.51
CA TYR A 198 -18.73 -4.74 16.61
C TYR A 198 -18.29 -5.80 15.61
N MET A 199 -18.23 -7.05 16.07
CA MET A 199 -17.81 -8.19 15.26
C MET A 199 -18.73 -9.38 15.49
N PRO A 200 -19.13 -10.12 14.44
CA PRO A 200 -19.77 -11.42 14.62
C PRO A 200 -18.86 -12.39 15.40
N LEU A 201 -19.45 -13.42 15.99
CA LEU A 201 -18.67 -14.45 16.68
C LEU A 201 -17.77 -15.16 15.66
N ARG A 202 -16.53 -15.49 16.06
CA ARG A 202 -15.57 -16.21 15.20
C ARG A 202 -16.16 -17.44 14.50
N LYS A 203 -17.04 -18.18 15.18
CA LYS A 203 -17.72 -19.37 14.65
C LYS A 203 -18.71 -19.09 13.50
N GLN A 204 -19.13 -17.85 13.30
CA GLN A 204 -20.03 -17.45 12.22
C GLN A 204 -19.29 -17.25 10.89
N PHE A 205 -17.96 -17.09 10.92
CA PHE A 205 -17.15 -16.99 9.72
C PHE A 205 -16.93 -18.37 9.10
N GLN A 206 -17.05 -18.44 7.78
CA GLN A 206 -16.90 -19.67 6.99
C GLN A 206 -15.70 -19.53 6.06
N SER A 207 -15.10 -20.65 5.65
CA SER A 207 -14.07 -20.65 4.61
C SER A 207 -14.69 -20.26 3.26
N SER A 208 -13.94 -19.49 2.47
CA SER A 208 -14.28 -19.13 1.10
C SER A 208 -13.37 -19.86 0.11
N ARG A 209 -13.54 -19.60 -1.20
CA ARG A 209 -12.63 -20.09 -2.24
C ARG A 209 -11.18 -19.65 -2.03
N HIS A 210 -10.97 -18.49 -1.40
CA HIS A 210 -9.69 -17.78 -1.38
C HIS A 210 -9.04 -17.74 0.01
N ALA A 211 -9.79 -18.03 1.08
CA ALA A 211 -9.35 -17.88 2.46
C ALA A 211 -10.09 -18.80 3.43
N SER A 212 -9.42 -19.23 4.50
CA SER A 212 -10.04 -19.96 5.62
C SER A 212 -11.01 -19.09 6.42
N ALA A 213 -11.90 -19.72 7.19
CA ALA A 213 -12.79 -19.02 8.14
C ALA A 213 -12.03 -18.06 9.07
N SER A 214 -10.85 -18.48 9.54
CA SER A 214 -10.00 -17.65 10.40
C SER A 214 -9.44 -16.45 9.66
N GLU A 215 -8.97 -16.62 8.43
CA GLU A 215 -8.46 -15.52 7.60
C GLU A 215 -9.57 -14.52 7.27
N ASN A 216 -10.78 -15.00 6.95
CA ASN A 216 -11.96 -14.13 6.75
C ASN A 216 -12.28 -13.31 8.01
N PHE A 217 -12.25 -13.93 9.19
CA PHE A 217 -12.45 -13.22 10.46
C PHE A 217 -11.43 -12.09 10.65
N TYR A 218 -10.13 -12.38 10.48
CA TYR A 218 -9.11 -11.35 10.66
C TYR A 218 -9.11 -10.31 9.55
N ALA A 219 -9.43 -10.66 8.31
CA ALA A 219 -9.56 -9.68 7.24
C ALA A 219 -10.65 -8.65 7.56
N THR A 220 -11.83 -9.13 8.01
CA THR A 220 -12.92 -8.28 8.49
C THR A 220 -12.51 -7.45 9.71
N LEU A 221 -11.86 -8.05 10.71
CA LEU A 221 -11.42 -7.31 11.90
C LEU A 221 -10.36 -6.24 11.59
N LEU A 222 -9.42 -6.53 10.68
CA LEU A 222 -8.39 -5.57 10.26
C LEU A 222 -9.02 -4.40 9.50
N HIS A 223 -10.04 -4.63 8.67
CA HIS A 223 -10.84 -3.57 8.04
C HIS A 223 -11.46 -2.63 9.08
N GLU A 224 -12.17 -3.18 10.07
CA GLU A 224 -12.78 -2.36 11.13
C GLU A 224 -11.73 -1.64 11.97
N LEU A 225 -10.53 -2.23 12.15
CA LEU A 225 -9.42 -1.57 12.82
C LEU A 225 -8.84 -0.42 11.98
N VAL A 226 -8.82 -0.52 10.66
CA VAL A 226 -8.44 0.60 9.80
C VAL A 226 -9.45 1.74 9.97
N HIS A 227 -10.76 1.48 9.93
CA HIS A 227 -11.75 2.49 10.28
C HIS A 227 -11.55 3.06 11.69
N TRP A 228 -11.27 2.19 12.66
CA TRP A 228 -11.00 2.61 14.02
C TRP A 228 -9.86 3.62 14.08
N THR A 229 -8.84 3.55 13.22
CA THR A 229 -7.77 4.57 13.20
C THR A 229 -8.19 5.97 12.70
N LYS A 230 -9.39 6.15 12.12
CA LYS A 230 -9.87 7.43 11.53
C LYS A 230 -9.76 8.64 12.48
N PRO A 231 -10.20 8.58 13.76
CA PRO A 231 -10.28 9.76 14.62
C PRO A 231 -8.95 10.46 14.89
N SER A 232 -9.02 11.74 15.29
CA SER A 232 -7.88 12.64 15.51
C SER A 232 -6.88 12.16 16.56
N LEU A 233 -7.32 11.40 17.56
CA LEU A 233 -6.43 10.80 18.56
C LEU A 233 -5.55 9.66 18.01
N ARG A 234 -5.75 9.27 16.74
CA ARG A 234 -5.04 8.18 16.05
C ARG A 234 -4.42 8.68 14.75
N CYS A 235 -5.01 8.39 13.59
CA CYS A 235 -4.49 8.86 12.30
C CYS A 235 -5.07 10.20 11.85
N GLY A 236 -6.17 10.67 12.45
CA GLY A 236 -6.75 11.98 12.17
C GLY A 236 -7.13 12.22 10.71
N ARG A 237 -7.78 11.24 10.08
CA ARG A 237 -8.30 11.40 8.72
C ARG A 237 -9.53 12.29 8.73
N THR A 238 -9.54 13.29 7.87
CA THR A 238 -10.66 14.23 7.70
C THR A 238 -11.69 13.68 6.73
N GLU A 239 -12.89 14.29 6.71
CA GLU A 239 -13.86 14.01 5.65
C GLU A 239 -13.29 14.38 4.28
N PHE A 240 -13.66 13.61 3.27
CA PHE A 240 -13.12 13.71 1.92
C PHE A 240 -13.88 14.75 1.07
N SER A 241 -15.20 14.83 1.27
CA SER A 241 -16.17 15.65 0.55
C SER A 241 -17.26 16.12 1.52
N ASP A 242 -17.90 17.25 1.21
CA ASP A 242 -19.09 17.71 1.95
C ASP A 242 -20.30 16.79 1.72
N ASN A 243 -20.28 15.96 0.66
CA ASN A 243 -21.27 14.93 0.42
C ASN A 243 -21.01 13.72 1.34
N PRO A 244 -21.91 13.40 2.29
CA PRO A 244 -21.70 12.31 3.24
C PRO A 244 -21.56 10.94 2.58
N THR A 245 -22.27 10.70 1.47
CA THR A 245 -22.22 9.42 0.75
C THR A 245 -20.87 9.21 0.08
N GLU A 246 -20.33 10.25 -0.57
CA GLU A 246 -19.00 10.19 -1.18
C GLU A 246 -17.90 10.04 -0.14
N SER A 247 -17.98 10.84 0.94
CA SER A 247 -17.02 10.74 2.06
C SER A 247 -17.01 9.36 2.69
N TYR A 248 -18.19 8.76 2.86
CA TYR A 248 -18.31 7.43 3.39
C TYR A 248 -17.74 6.38 2.43
N ALA A 249 -18.08 6.44 1.14
CA ALA A 249 -17.53 5.52 0.13
C ALA A 249 -15.99 5.63 0.02
N PHE A 250 -15.44 6.84 0.11
CA PHE A 250 -13.99 7.06 0.13
C PHE A 250 -13.32 6.43 1.37
N GLU A 251 -13.92 6.58 2.55
CA GLU A 251 -13.39 5.97 3.78
C GLU A 251 -13.48 4.43 3.76
N GLU A 252 -14.52 3.84 3.16
CA GLU A 252 -14.59 2.39 2.92
C GLU A 252 -13.48 1.92 1.97
N LEU A 253 -13.14 2.70 0.92
CA LEU A 253 -12.01 2.39 0.04
C LEU A 253 -10.68 2.42 0.81
N VAL A 254 -10.50 3.40 1.71
CA VAL A 254 -9.31 3.49 2.58
C VAL A 254 -9.22 2.26 3.49
N ALA A 255 -10.33 1.85 4.11
CA ALA A 255 -10.36 0.71 5.01
C ALA A 255 -10.06 -0.61 4.28
N GLU A 256 -10.62 -0.78 3.08
CA GLU A 256 -10.37 -1.95 2.24
C GLU A 256 -8.93 -2.07 1.78
N LEU A 257 -8.37 -0.97 1.25
CA LEU A 257 -6.97 -0.94 0.84
C LEU A 257 -6.05 -1.18 2.05
N GLY A 258 -6.38 -0.62 3.22
CA GLY A 258 -5.57 -0.79 4.44
C GLY A 258 -5.60 -2.24 4.93
N ALA A 259 -6.77 -2.86 4.95
CA ALA A 259 -6.90 -4.28 5.28
C ALA A 259 -6.13 -5.14 4.27
N ALA A 260 -6.18 -4.82 2.98
CA ALA A 260 -5.46 -5.55 1.95
C ALA A 260 -3.93 -5.41 2.06
N VAL A 261 -3.42 -4.22 2.42
CA VAL A 261 -2.00 -4.00 2.76
C VAL A 261 -1.59 -4.86 3.95
N LEU A 262 -2.31 -4.81 5.06
CA LEU A 262 -2.02 -5.58 6.27
C LEU A 262 -2.04 -7.09 6.00
N ASN A 263 -3.07 -7.59 5.32
CA ASN A 263 -3.15 -9.00 4.96
C ASN A 263 -1.96 -9.42 4.09
N THR A 264 -1.58 -8.62 3.10
CA THR A 264 -0.44 -8.94 2.23
C THR A 264 0.87 -8.99 3.01
N ARG A 265 1.11 -8.02 3.91
CA ARG A 265 2.30 -8.01 4.80
C ARG A 265 2.35 -9.23 5.71
N PHE A 266 1.21 -9.69 6.18
CA PHE A 266 1.12 -10.91 7.01
C PHE A 266 1.07 -12.18 6.17
N HIS A 267 1.42 -12.13 4.88
CA HIS A 267 1.38 -13.25 3.95
C HIS A 267 0.00 -13.92 3.83
N LYS A 268 -1.08 -13.19 4.15
CA LYS A 268 -2.47 -13.61 3.93
C LYS A 268 -2.95 -13.07 2.60
N LEU A 269 -3.84 -13.81 1.94
CA LEU A 269 -4.60 -13.25 0.83
C LEU A 269 -5.72 -12.37 1.41
N PRO A 270 -5.88 -11.11 0.95
CA PRO A 270 -7.04 -10.31 1.33
C PRO A 270 -8.31 -11.03 0.85
N ALA A 271 -9.22 -11.29 1.77
CA ALA A 271 -10.46 -11.98 1.46
C ALA A 271 -11.52 -10.97 0.99
N PRO A 272 -12.22 -11.24 -0.12
CA PRO A 272 -13.37 -10.42 -0.50
C PRO A 272 -14.43 -10.45 0.61
N ARG A 273 -14.94 -9.29 1.05
CA ARG A 273 -16.16 -9.28 1.85
C ARG A 273 -17.38 -9.13 0.94
N GLN A 274 -18.43 -9.87 1.25
CA GLN A 274 -19.66 -9.88 0.45
C GLN A 274 -20.47 -8.58 0.60
N ASP A 275 -20.20 -7.78 1.63
CA ASP A 275 -20.94 -6.57 1.99
C ASP A 275 -20.41 -5.27 1.35
N HIS A 276 -19.30 -5.31 0.60
CA HIS A 276 -18.80 -4.12 -0.13
C HIS A 276 -19.63 -3.71 -1.34
N ALA A 277 -20.65 -4.50 -1.66
CA ALA A 277 -21.58 -4.26 -2.75
C ALA A 277 -22.16 -2.85 -2.77
N ALA A 278 -22.48 -2.33 -1.59
CA ALA A 278 -23.07 -1.01 -1.41
C ALA A 278 -22.11 0.13 -1.78
N TYR A 279 -20.79 -0.10 -1.70
CA TYR A 279 -19.78 0.94 -1.90
C TYR A 279 -19.15 0.92 -3.30
N LEU A 280 -19.21 -0.23 -3.99
CA LEU A 280 -18.64 -0.37 -5.33
C LEU A 280 -19.13 0.68 -6.33
N GLN A 281 -20.42 1.03 -6.27
CA GLN A 281 -20.96 2.08 -7.13
C GLN A 281 -20.35 3.44 -6.80
N GLY A 282 -20.25 3.78 -5.51
CA GLY A 282 -19.60 5.02 -5.06
C GLY A 282 -18.10 5.07 -5.41
N TRP A 283 -17.39 3.94 -5.30
CA TRP A 283 -15.99 3.86 -5.73
C TRP A 283 -15.86 4.07 -7.24
N LEU A 284 -16.67 3.41 -8.06
CA LEU A 284 -16.61 3.57 -9.51
C LEU A 284 -16.93 5.00 -9.96
N GLU A 285 -17.83 5.70 -9.26
CA GLU A 285 -18.16 7.10 -9.51
C GLU A 285 -17.00 8.04 -9.12
N ILE A 286 -16.51 7.93 -7.89
CA ILE A 286 -15.39 8.76 -7.39
C ILE A 286 -14.13 8.51 -8.21
N LEU A 287 -13.76 7.25 -8.42
CA LEU A 287 -12.54 6.90 -9.16
C LEU A 287 -12.65 7.12 -10.67
N GLY A 288 -13.87 7.04 -11.22
CA GLY A 288 -14.13 7.33 -12.63
C GLY A 288 -14.11 8.82 -12.96
N SER A 289 -14.38 9.69 -11.98
CA SER A 289 -14.28 11.15 -12.13
C SER A 289 -12.84 11.66 -11.98
N ASP A 290 -12.12 11.20 -10.95
CA ASP A 290 -10.70 11.49 -10.76
C ASP A 290 -9.97 10.32 -10.09
N PHE A 291 -9.14 9.62 -10.87
CA PHE A 291 -8.34 8.51 -10.36
C PHE A 291 -7.26 8.96 -9.35
N SER A 292 -6.97 10.27 -9.24
CA SER A 292 -6.10 10.81 -8.19
C SER A 292 -6.55 10.39 -6.78
N TYR A 293 -7.86 10.18 -6.61
CA TYR A 293 -8.46 9.72 -5.36
C TYR A 293 -8.07 8.30 -4.98
N PHE A 294 -7.77 7.42 -5.94
CA PHE A 294 -7.23 6.09 -5.62
C PHE A 294 -5.87 6.20 -4.93
N TYR A 295 -4.97 7.05 -5.46
CA TYR A 295 -3.65 7.27 -4.85
C TYR A 295 -3.78 7.90 -3.46
N LYS A 296 -4.71 8.84 -3.28
CA LYS A 296 -5.00 9.45 -1.97
C LYS A 296 -5.50 8.39 -0.97
N ALA A 297 -6.45 7.56 -1.38
CA ALA A 297 -6.99 6.50 -0.53
C ALA A 297 -5.92 5.49 -0.13
N MET A 298 -5.08 5.05 -1.08
CA MET A 298 -3.96 4.14 -0.81
C MET A 298 -2.93 4.75 0.15
N GLY A 299 -2.60 6.04 0.00
CA GLY A 299 -1.70 6.73 0.94
C GLY A 299 -2.24 6.76 2.37
N LEU A 300 -3.54 7.04 2.53
CA LEU A 300 -4.20 7.01 3.83
C LEU A 300 -4.29 5.59 4.41
N ALA A 301 -4.51 4.59 3.55
CA ALA A 301 -4.51 3.17 3.90
C ALA A 301 -3.13 2.72 4.42
N GLN A 302 -2.05 3.13 3.75
CA GLN A 302 -0.68 2.86 4.21
C GLN A 302 -0.40 3.51 5.55
N ILE A 303 -0.76 4.79 5.75
CA ILE A 303 -0.61 5.48 7.05
C ILE A 303 -1.33 4.72 8.17
N ALA A 304 -2.56 4.29 7.93
CA ALA A 304 -3.33 3.53 8.92
C ALA A 304 -2.68 2.17 9.22
N SER A 305 -2.23 1.46 8.18
CA SER A 305 -1.58 0.15 8.30
C SER A 305 -0.25 0.24 9.05
N ASP A 306 0.59 1.22 8.70
CA ASP A 306 1.86 1.48 9.37
C ASP A 306 1.64 1.89 10.82
N TRP A 307 0.62 2.69 11.12
CA TRP A 307 0.28 3.06 12.49
C TRP A 307 -0.09 1.83 13.34
N LEU A 308 -0.90 0.92 12.79
CA LEU A 308 -1.28 -0.33 13.45
C LEU A 308 -0.06 -1.23 13.69
N CYS A 309 0.80 -1.41 12.68
CA CYS A 309 2.03 -2.20 12.79
C CYS A 309 3.00 -1.59 13.82
N ARG A 310 3.24 -0.26 13.79
CA ARG A 310 4.09 0.45 14.76
C ARG A 310 3.59 0.23 16.18
N ARG A 311 2.28 0.39 16.39
CA ARG A 311 1.66 0.19 17.70
C ARG A 311 1.83 -1.24 18.21
N ALA A 312 1.84 -2.22 17.31
CA ALA A 312 2.06 -3.63 17.62
C ALA A 312 3.53 -4.05 17.72
N GLY A 313 4.48 -3.14 17.49
CA GLY A 313 5.92 -3.45 17.48
C GLY A 313 6.35 -4.32 16.29
N LEU A 314 5.56 -4.33 15.21
CA LEU A 314 5.81 -5.11 13.99
C LEU A 314 6.63 -4.29 12.99
N ASN A 315 7.85 -3.93 13.39
CA ASN A 315 8.72 -3.03 12.63
C ASN A 315 9.17 -3.64 11.30
N GLU A 316 9.24 -4.97 11.23
CA GLU A 316 9.54 -5.75 10.02
C GLU A 316 8.52 -5.54 8.89
N PHE A 317 7.32 -5.06 9.21
CA PHE A 317 6.25 -4.79 8.26
C PHE A 317 6.03 -3.29 8.00
N LEU A 318 6.94 -2.44 8.45
CA LEU A 318 6.82 -0.99 8.25
C LEU A 318 7.44 -0.57 6.94
N SER A 319 6.74 0.34 6.28
CA SER A 319 7.32 1.14 5.23
C SER A 319 7.96 2.39 5.87
N GLU A 320 9.17 2.75 5.42
CA GLU A 320 9.87 3.95 5.92
C GLU A 320 9.07 5.21 5.56
N PRO A 321 8.69 6.08 6.51
CA PRO A 321 7.76 7.17 6.22
C PRO A 321 8.37 8.15 5.20
N LEU A 322 7.59 8.53 4.18
CA LEU A 322 8.04 9.51 3.21
C LEU A 322 7.68 10.96 3.58
N PRO A 323 8.48 11.93 3.12
CA PRO A 323 8.05 13.32 3.06
C PRO A 323 6.87 13.45 2.09
N THR A 324 5.75 13.99 2.60
CA THR A 324 4.60 14.39 1.78
C THR A 324 4.87 15.77 1.21
N TRP A 325 4.70 15.91 -0.10
CA TRP A 325 4.93 17.18 -0.77
C TRP A 325 3.61 17.82 -1.20
N HIS A 326 3.44 19.10 -0.87
CA HIS A 326 2.26 19.86 -1.26
C HIS A 326 2.56 20.70 -2.51
N MET A 327 1.76 20.52 -3.56
CA MET A 327 1.78 21.31 -4.79
C MET A 327 0.40 21.91 -5.03
N GLY A 328 0.21 23.16 -4.60
CA GLY A 328 -1.12 23.77 -4.57
C GLY A 328 -2.06 22.99 -3.66
N ASP A 329 -3.22 22.62 -4.16
CA ASP A 329 -4.23 21.84 -3.42
C ASP A 329 -3.94 20.33 -3.38
N TYR A 330 -2.87 19.87 -4.05
CA TYR A 330 -2.54 18.45 -4.17
C TYR A 330 -1.39 18.07 -3.25
N SER A 331 -1.51 16.92 -2.60
CA SER A 331 -0.41 16.29 -1.85
C SER A 331 0.05 15.05 -2.61
N ILE A 332 1.35 14.91 -2.84
CA ILE A 332 1.90 13.76 -3.58
C ILE A 332 3.04 13.12 -2.79
N THR A 333 2.96 11.80 -2.67
CA THR A 333 3.94 10.92 -2.05
C THR A 333 4.45 9.96 -3.13
N PHE A 334 5.76 9.77 -3.25
CA PHE A 334 6.44 9.07 -4.36
C PHE A 334 7.32 7.93 -3.88
#